data_AF-A0A9X1YGX7-F1
#
_entry.id   AF-A0A9X1YGX7-F1
#
_cell.length_a   1.000
_cell.length_b   1.000
_cell.length_c   1.000
_cell.angle_alpha   90.00
_cell.angle_beta   90.00
_cell.angle_gamma   90.00
#
_symmetry.space_group_name_H-M   'P 1'
#
loop_
_entity.id
_entity.type
_entity.pdbx_description
1 polymer ?
#
loop_
_entity_poly.entity_id
_entity_poly.type
_entity_poly.pdbx_seq_one_letter_code
_entity_poly.pdbx_strand_id
1 'polypeptide(L)'
;MPVFEIKPVFIDGTDAAAEWVDNEHSAWNEPLLRTTAPLAERWEAPALELYRSEKIATAVLFHPTAHVVSQGVRDELSQFPELEFLPVEVAGYGQFYAMHVLTSCELPAGSVADTGPGTDIALIRAFPKSFDAPMPFFRIRHPGTLTAGGMAVCVPDVYASEAAATAVMRVAGKFLRAVRVPTV
;
A
#
# COMPACT_ATOMS: atom_id res chain seq x y z
N MET A 1 18.91 -1.90 -9.50
CA MET A 1 19.05 -1.64 -8.03
C MET A 1 18.08 -2.54 -7.27
N PRO A 2 18.24 -2.83 -5.95
CA PRO A 2 17.26 -3.68 -5.25
C PRO A 2 15.90 -2.98 -5.14
N VAL A 3 14.83 -3.75 -5.36
CA VAL A 3 13.43 -3.34 -5.18
C VAL A 3 12.86 -4.08 -3.98
N PHE A 4 12.02 -3.39 -3.22
CA PHE A 4 11.37 -3.92 -2.03
C PHE A 4 9.86 -3.84 -2.18
N GLU A 5 9.17 -4.86 -1.71
CA GLU A 5 7.73 -4.86 -1.52
C GLU A 5 7.44 -4.46 -0.06
N ILE A 6 6.56 -3.48 0.15
CA ILE A 6 6.17 -3.01 1.48
C ILE A 6 4.96 -3.84 1.95
N LYS A 7 5.14 -4.61 3.03
CA LYS A 7 4.12 -5.52 3.56
C LYS A 7 3.77 -5.22 5.01
N PRO A 8 2.53 -5.52 5.43
CA PRO A 8 2.23 -5.69 6.84
C PRO A 8 3.15 -6.69 7.53
N VAL A 9 3.51 -6.39 8.77
CA VAL A 9 3.94 -7.39 9.72
C VAL A 9 2.69 -7.98 10.36
N PHE A 10 2.34 -9.20 9.97
CA PHE A 10 1.41 -10.01 10.75
C PHE A 10 2.11 -10.38 12.07
N ILE A 11 1.70 -9.74 13.15
CA ILE A 11 2.23 -10.00 14.49
C ILE A 11 1.35 -11.07 15.13
N ASP A 12 1.96 -12.17 15.59
CA ASP A 12 1.27 -13.26 16.28
C ASP A 12 0.46 -12.73 17.48
N GLY A 13 -0.86 -12.81 17.39
CA GLY A 13 -1.82 -12.94 18.49
C GLY A 13 -2.03 -11.78 19.47
N THR A 14 -1.06 -10.90 19.74
CA THR A 14 -1.19 -9.87 20.81
C THR A 14 -1.08 -8.43 20.33
N ASP A 15 -0.18 -8.15 19.38
CA ASP A 15 0.10 -6.83 18.82
C ASP A 15 -0.13 -6.81 17.31
N ALA A 16 -1.20 -7.46 16.81
CA ALA A 16 -1.54 -7.33 15.40
C ALA A 16 -1.62 -5.84 15.08
N ALA A 17 -0.74 -5.37 14.19
CA ALA A 17 -1.01 -4.14 13.46
C ALA A 17 -2.32 -4.44 12.74
N ALA A 18 -3.43 -3.97 13.33
CA ALA A 18 -4.62 -4.79 13.29
C ALA A 18 -5.10 -4.92 11.85
N GLU A 19 -5.60 -6.09 11.52
CA GLU A 19 -6.41 -6.29 10.33
C GLU A 19 -7.71 -5.52 10.62
N TRP A 20 -7.81 -4.29 10.12
CA TRP A 20 -8.98 -3.44 10.32
C TRP A 20 -9.98 -3.78 9.23
N VAL A 21 -10.99 -4.55 9.61
CA VAL A 21 -12.18 -4.75 8.79
C VAL A 21 -13.19 -3.74 9.29
N ASP A 22 -13.45 -2.72 8.48
CA ASP A 22 -14.62 -1.85 8.63
C ASP A 22 -15.86 -2.73 8.93
N ASN A 23 -16.57 -2.43 10.02
CA ASN A 23 -17.69 -3.24 10.48
C ASN A 23 -18.83 -3.30 9.46
N GLU A 24 -18.90 -2.34 8.54
CA GLU A 24 -19.86 -2.34 7.45
C GLU A 24 -19.38 -3.08 6.18
N HIS A 25 -18.11 -3.51 6.10
CA HIS A 25 -17.49 -4.00 4.86
C HIS A 25 -17.68 -3.04 3.66
N SER A 26 -18.06 -1.77 3.90
CA SER A 26 -18.74 -0.93 2.90
C SER A 26 -17.93 0.32 2.52
N ALA A 27 -17.08 0.86 3.40
CA ALA A 27 -16.48 2.17 3.15
C ALA A 27 -15.36 2.15 2.10
N TRP A 28 -14.84 0.98 1.69
CA TRP A 28 -13.61 0.91 0.90
C TRP A 28 -13.53 -0.18 -0.17
N ASN A 29 -14.65 -0.46 -0.84
CA ASN A 29 -14.59 -0.96 -2.21
C ASN A 29 -14.12 0.11 -3.22
N GLU A 30 -13.53 1.21 -2.74
CA GLU A 30 -13.08 2.37 -3.52
C GLU A 30 -12.01 1.96 -4.54
N PRO A 31 -12.38 1.74 -5.81
CA PRO A 31 -11.43 1.32 -6.84
C PRO A 31 -10.39 2.42 -7.10
N LEU A 32 -10.68 3.68 -6.76
CA LEU A 32 -9.78 4.81 -6.93
C LEU A 32 -8.48 4.66 -6.13
N LEU A 33 -8.51 4.05 -4.94
CA LEU A 33 -7.30 3.76 -4.17
C LEU A 33 -6.38 2.73 -4.83
N ARG A 34 -6.88 1.99 -5.83
CA ARG A 34 -6.09 1.07 -6.66
C ARG A 34 -5.53 1.73 -7.92
N THR A 35 -5.91 2.98 -8.18
CA THR A 35 -5.34 3.80 -9.25
C THR A 35 -4.11 4.55 -8.76
N THR A 36 -3.51 5.35 -9.63
CA THR A 36 -2.42 6.28 -9.29
C THR A 36 -2.80 7.74 -9.56
N ALA A 37 -4.08 7.99 -9.88
CA ALA A 37 -4.58 9.34 -10.04
C ALA A 37 -4.61 10.04 -8.68
N PRO A 38 -4.19 11.32 -8.58
CA PRO A 38 -4.36 12.11 -7.37
C PRO A 38 -5.83 12.13 -6.94
N LEU A 39 -6.07 12.02 -5.63
CA LEU A 39 -7.40 11.98 -5.05
C LEU A 39 -7.67 13.16 -4.12
N ALA A 40 -6.65 13.91 -3.66
CA ALA A 40 -6.81 14.94 -2.63
C ALA A 40 -7.93 15.95 -2.89
N GLU A 41 -8.12 16.38 -4.15
CA GLU A 41 -9.14 17.38 -4.50
C GLU A 41 -10.59 16.86 -4.43
N ARG A 42 -10.78 15.54 -4.50
CA ARG A 42 -12.09 14.88 -4.51
C ARG A 42 -12.26 13.88 -3.36
N TRP A 43 -11.31 13.87 -2.44
CA TRP A 43 -11.27 12.92 -1.36
C TRP A 43 -12.18 13.38 -0.23
N GLU A 44 -13.20 12.59 0.03
CA GLU A 44 -14.05 12.74 1.21
C GLU A 44 -13.51 11.82 2.29
N ALA A 45 -12.95 12.40 3.35
CA ALA A 45 -12.36 11.65 4.45
C ALA A 45 -13.43 10.80 5.13
N PRO A 46 -13.34 9.46 5.07
CA PRO A 46 -14.35 8.63 5.70
C PRO A 46 -13.97 8.35 7.15
N ALA A 47 -14.97 7.91 7.90
CA ALA A 47 -14.81 7.42 9.26
C ALA A 47 -14.58 5.90 9.26
N LEU A 48 -13.59 5.46 10.01
CA LEU A 48 -13.27 4.06 10.26
C LEU A 48 -13.60 3.72 11.71
N GLU A 49 -14.35 2.64 11.88
CA GLU A 49 -14.48 1.98 13.17
C GLU A 49 -13.54 0.78 13.25
N LEU A 50 -12.92 0.62 14.41
CA LEU A 50 -11.97 -0.46 14.65
C LEU A 50 -12.72 -1.76 14.97
N TYR A 51 -12.48 -2.81 14.19
CA TYR A 51 -13.04 -4.15 14.40
C TYR A 51 -12.82 -4.71 15.83
N ARG A 52 -11.71 -4.30 16.47
CA ARG A 52 -11.36 -4.63 17.86
C ARG A 52 -11.02 -3.36 18.63
N SER A 53 -12.05 -2.57 18.92
CA SER A 53 -11.94 -1.25 19.56
C SER A 53 -11.26 -1.26 20.94
N GLU A 54 -11.18 -2.42 21.59
CA GLU A 54 -10.49 -2.63 22.88
C GLU A 54 -8.96 -2.61 22.77
N LYS A 55 -8.41 -2.55 21.55
CA LYS A 55 -6.96 -2.49 21.26
C LYS A 55 -6.53 -1.08 20.90
N ILE A 56 -5.34 -0.69 21.37
CA ILE A 56 -4.74 0.61 21.08
C ILE A 56 -4.39 0.70 19.59
N ALA A 57 -4.72 1.82 18.94
CA ALA A 57 -4.30 2.07 17.57
C ALA A 57 -2.77 2.10 17.43
N THR A 58 -2.26 1.39 16.42
CA THR A 58 -0.85 1.35 16.06
C THR A 58 -0.47 2.52 15.14
N ALA A 59 0.83 2.76 14.95
CA ALA A 59 1.29 3.82 14.04
C ALA A 59 0.95 3.51 12.56
N VAL A 60 0.65 2.26 12.24
CA VAL A 60 0.15 1.83 10.93
C VAL A 60 -1.05 0.92 11.15
N LEU A 61 -2.11 1.21 10.40
CA LEU A 61 -3.36 0.48 10.31
C LEU A 61 -3.43 -0.19 8.92
N PHE A 62 -3.74 -1.48 8.87
CA PHE A 62 -3.81 -2.24 7.62
C PHE A 62 -5.23 -2.35 7.09
N HIS A 63 -5.39 -1.96 5.82
CA HIS A 63 -6.60 -2.21 5.04
C HIS A 63 -6.23 -2.93 3.73
N PRO A 64 -7.08 -3.83 3.19
CA PRO A 64 -6.77 -4.58 1.95
C PRO A 64 -6.45 -3.72 0.72
N THR A 65 -6.87 -2.44 0.70
CA THR A 65 -6.65 -1.53 -0.43
C THR A 65 -5.56 -0.48 -0.19
N ALA A 66 -5.16 -0.24 1.06
CA ALA A 66 -4.20 0.80 1.41
C ALA A 66 -3.56 0.59 2.79
N HIS A 67 -2.34 1.11 2.92
CA HIS A 67 -1.69 1.30 4.22
C HIS A 67 -2.18 2.62 4.81
N VAL A 68 -2.78 2.59 5.99
CA VAL A 68 -3.21 3.80 6.71
C VAL A 68 -2.21 4.09 7.82
N VAL A 69 -1.69 5.30 7.90
CA VAL A 69 -0.57 5.65 8.78
C VAL A 69 -0.92 6.81 9.70
N SER A 70 -0.29 6.85 10.87
CA SER A 70 -0.43 7.96 11.81
C SER A 70 0.22 9.24 11.27
N GLN A 71 -0.11 10.38 11.88
CA GLN A 71 0.49 11.66 11.52
C GLN A 71 2.03 11.65 11.56
N GLY A 72 2.65 11.05 12.60
CA GLY A 72 4.11 11.01 12.71
C GLY A 72 4.78 10.23 11.58
N VAL A 73 4.15 9.16 11.09
CA VAL A 73 4.65 8.39 9.93
C VAL A 73 4.45 9.20 8.65
N ARG A 74 3.29 9.84 8.47
CA ARG A 74 3.04 10.76 7.35
C ARG A 74 4.10 11.84 7.27
N ASP A 75 4.37 12.54 8.36
CA ASP A 75 5.24 13.73 8.34
C ASP A 75 6.66 13.34 7.88
N GLU A 76 7.17 12.19 8.31
CA GLU A 76 8.46 11.66 7.87
C GLU A 76 8.47 11.17 6.42
N LEU A 77 7.37 10.61 5.92
CA LEU A 77 7.26 10.09 4.55
C LEU A 77 6.79 11.17 3.56
N SER A 78 6.34 12.34 4.02
CA SER A 78 5.86 13.45 3.19
C SER A 78 6.93 14.05 2.27
N GLN A 79 8.20 13.75 2.53
CA GLN A 79 9.31 14.14 1.67
C GLN A 79 9.31 13.43 0.29
N PHE A 80 8.57 12.32 0.16
CA PHE A 80 8.46 11.57 -1.09
C PHE A 80 7.27 12.10 -1.91
N PRO A 81 7.49 12.78 -3.05
CA PRO A 81 6.42 13.42 -3.82
C PRO A 81 5.50 12.39 -4.50
N GLU A 82 5.89 11.12 -4.54
CA GLU A 82 5.07 10.04 -5.08
C GLU A 82 4.01 9.54 -4.10
N LEU A 83 4.02 10.04 -2.86
CA LEU A 83 3.03 9.72 -1.85
C LEU A 83 2.05 10.89 -1.67
N GLU A 84 0.77 10.58 -1.84
CA GLU A 84 -0.34 11.40 -1.39
C GLU A 84 -0.88 10.81 -0.09
N PHE A 85 -1.14 11.66 0.90
CA PHE A 85 -1.65 11.24 2.21
C PHE A 85 -3.09 11.72 2.36
N LEU A 86 -4.01 10.77 2.26
CA LEU A 86 -5.44 11.04 2.22
C LEU A 86 -6.04 10.87 3.62
N PRO A 87 -6.67 11.91 4.20
CA PRO A 87 -7.14 11.87 5.58
C PRO A 87 -8.22 10.79 5.80
N VAL A 88 -8.17 10.13 6.94
CA VAL A 88 -9.15 9.12 7.35
C VAL A 88 -9.43 9.34 8.83
N GLU A 89 -10.69 9.51 9.21
CA GLU A 89 -11.08 9.65 10.61
C GLU A 89 -11.19 8.27 11.24
N VAL A 90 -10.56 8.07 12.41
CA VAL A 90 -10.62 6.79 13.13
C VAL A 90 -11.38 7.01 14.44
N ALA A 91 -12.52 6.35 14.58
CA ALA A 91 -13.40 6.49 15.73
C ALA A 91 -12.66 6.19 17.04
N GLY A 92 -12.60 7.17 17.95
CA GLY A 92 -11.90 7.07 19.23
C GLY A 92 -10.39 7.33 19.20
N TYR A 93 -9.79 7.50 18.01
CA TYR A 93 -8.34 7.69 17.85
C TYR A 93 -7.95 8.94 17.02
N GLY A 94 -8.91 9.55 16.31
CA GLY A 94 -8.71 10.76 15.53
C GLY A 94 -8.20 10.48 14.11
N GLN A 95 -7.54 11.48 13.52
CA GLN A 95 -7.19 11.45 12.10
C GLN A 95 -5.92 10.64 11.81
N PHE A 96 -6.03 9.73 10.83
CA PHE A 96 -4.96 8.97 10.19
C PHE A 96 -4.93 9.31 8.69
N TYR A 97 -4.02 8.66 7.95
CA TYR A 97 -3.82 8.96 6.54
C TYR A 97 -3.61 7.70 5.70
N ALA A 98 -4.45 7.46 4.71
CA ALA A 98 -4.18 6.45 3.69
C ALA A 98 -2.98 6.91 2.83
N MET A 99 -1.97 6.06 2.75
CA MET A 99 -0.79 6.25 1.92
C MET A 99 -1.13 5.83 0.49
N HIS A 100 -1.38 6.83 -0.38
CA HIS A 100 -1.72 6.65 -1.78
C HIS A 100 -0.50 6.89 -2.66
N VAL A 101 -0.20 5.95 -3.54
CA VAL A 101 1.00 6.02 -4.41
C VAL A 101 0.59 6.55 -5.77
N LEU A 102 1.17 7.68 -6.17
CA LEU A 102 0.83 8.42 -7.39
C LEU A 102 1.56 7.92 -8.64
N THR A 103 2.48 6.97 -8.49
CA THR A 103 3.38 6.53 -9.54
C THR A 103 3.23 5.03 -9.80
N SER A 104 3.32 4.66 -11.06
CA SER A 104 3.33 3.25 -11.46
C SER A 104 4.09 3.03 -12.75
N CYS A 105 4.60 1.82 -12.92
CA CYS A 105 5.18 1.34 -14.18
C CYS A 105 4.52 0.01 -14.60
N GLU A 106 4.69 -0.34 -15.87
CA GLU A 106 4.30 -1.67 -16.36
C GLU A 106 5.18 -2.75 -15.73
N LEU A 107 4.62 -3.95 -15.57
CA LEU A 107 5.39 -5.14 -15.19
C LEU A 107 6.59 -5.29 -16.14
N PRO A 108 7.83 -5.23 -15.64
CA PRO A 108 9.01 -5.31 -16.49
C PRO A 108 9.07 -6.63 -17.27
N ALA A 109 9.43 -6.56 -18.55
CA ALA A 109 9.63 -7.76 -19.36
C ALA A 109 10.70 -8.67 -18.74
N GLY A 110 10.41 -9.97 -18.64
CA GLY A 110 11.29 -10.94 -17.98
C GLY A 110 11.08 -11.08 -16.47
N SER A 111 10.10 -10.39 -15.89
CA SER A 111 9.66 -10.64 -14.50
C SER A 111 9.01 -12.02 -14.37
N VAL A 112 9.15 -12.63 -13.20
CA VAL A 112 8.43 -13.85 -12.82
C VAL A 112 7.25 -13.45 -11.94
N ALA A 113 6.04 -13.81 -12.34
CA ALA A 113 4.83 -13.56 -11.58
C ALA A 113 3.89 -14.77 -11.64
N ASP A 114 3.25 -15.09 -10.53
CA ASP A 114 2.18 -16.08 -10.47
C ASP A 114 0.83 -15.39 -10.68
N THR A 115 0.02 -15.86 -11.63
CA THR A 115 -1.36 -15.41 -11.82
C THR A 115 -2.32 -16.48 -11.28
N GLY A 116 -3.27 -16.09 -10.42
CA GLY A 116 -4.33 -17.00 -9.99
C GLY A 116 -5.36 -17.23 -11.11
N PRO A 117 -5.98 -18.42 -11.19
CA PRO A 117 -7.07 -18.65 -12.14
C PRO A 117 -8.25 -17.72 -11.84
N GLY A 118 -8.63 -16.90 -12.83
CA GLY A 118 -9.77 -15.97 -12.73
C GLY A 118 -9.53 -14.74 -11.84
N THR A 119 -8.28 -14.43 -11.48
CA THR A 119 -7.96 -13.23 -10.69
C THR A 119 -7.15 -12.23 -11.50
N ASP A 120 -7.50 -10.95 -11.38
CA ASP A 120 -6.70 -9.81 -11.86
C ASP A 120 -5.53 -9.50 -10.91
N ILE A 121 -5.06 -10.49 -10.15
CA ILE A 121 -3.99 -10.35 -9.16
C ILE A 121 -2.84 -11.23 -9.61
N ALA A 122 -1.67 -10.63 -9.75
CA ALA A 122 -0.43 -11.31 -10.06
C ALA A 122 0.56 -11.07 -8.92
N LEU A 123 1.07 -12.16 -8.35
CA LEU A 123 2.07 -12.12 -7.31
C LEU A 123 3.46 -12.10 -7.93
N ILE A 124 4.16 -10.97 -7.82
CA ILE A 124 5.50 -10.83 -8.38
C ILE A 124 6.50 -11.63 -7.53
N ARG A 125 7.16 -12.61 -8.15
CA ARG A 125 8.19 -13.44 -7.54
C ARG A 125 9.60 -12.93 -7.77
N ALA A 126 9.85 -12.31 -8.92
CA ALA A 126 11.14 -11.73 -9.23
C ALA A 126 11.06 -10.67 -10.34
N PHE A 127 11.95 -9.68 -10.28
CA PHE A 127 12.20 -8.73 -11.38
C PHE A 127 13.45 -9.13 -12.18
N PRO A 128 13.60 -8.72 -13.46
CA PRO A 128 14.86 -8.92 -14.16
C PRO A 128 15.98 -8.11 -13.49
N LYS A 129 17.22 -8.61 -13.49
CA LYS A 129 18.38 -7.88 -12.91
C LYS A 129 18.58 -6.47 -13.45
N SER A 130 18.16 -6.21 -14.68
CA SER A 130 18.23 -4.90 -15.34
C SER A 130 17.10 -3.94 -14.94
N PHE A 131 16.15 -4.36 -14.11
CA PHE A 131 15.09 -3.48 -13.66
C PHE A 131 15.62 -2.47 -12.64
N ASP A 132 15.32 -1.21 -12.90
CA ASP A 132 15.55 -0.12 -11.97
C ASP A 132 14.21 0.50 -11.58
N ALA A 133 14.06 0.78 -10.29
CA ALA A 133 12.86 1.41 -9.75
C ALA A 133 12.67 2.78 -10.43
N PRO A 134 11.47 3.07 -10.97
CA PRO A 134 11.22 4.34 -11.67
C PRO A 134 11.24 5.54 -10.72
N MET A 135 10.87 5.31 -9.45
CA MET A 135 10.75 6.32 -8.40
C MET A 135 10.95 5.66 -7.02
N PRO A 136 11.15 6.46 -5.94
CA PRO A 136 11.28 5.94 -4.58
C PRO A 136 10.12 5.05 -4.13
N PHE A 137 8.87 5.47 -4.35
CA PHE A 137 7.67 4.65 -4.23
C PHE A 137 7.02 4.48 -5.59
N PHE A 138 6.44 3.31 -5.85
CA PHE A 138 5.72 3.02 -7.09
C PHE A 138 4.83 1.79 -6.94
N ARG A 139 3.92 1.62 -7.90
CA ARG A 139 3.13 0.40 -8.09
C ARG A 139 3.45 -0.26 -9.42
N ILE A 140 3.12 -1.55 -9.54
CA ILE A 140 3.23 -2.30 -10.80
C ILE A 140 1.85 -2.46 -11.42
N ARG A 141 1.72 -2.08 -12.70
CA ARG A 141 0.57 -2.38 -13.55
C ARG A 141 0.81 -3.70 -14.25
N HIS A 142 -0.17 -4.60 -14.16
CA HIS A 142 -0.09 -5.90 -14.80
C HIS A 142 -0.81 -5.88 -16.17
N PRO A 143 -0.20 -6.43 -17.23
CA PRO A 143 -0.86 -6.58 -18.51
C PRO A 143 -2.02 -7.57 -18.35
N GLY A 144 -3.26 -7.06 -18.34
CA GLY A 144 -4.49 -7.85 -18.24
C GLY A 144 -5.45 -7.43 -17.12
N THR A 145 -5.03 -6.59 -16.18
CA THR A 145 -5.86 -6.17 -15.03
C THR A 145 -6.71 -4.95 -15.35
N LEU A 146 -7.48 -4.98 -16.45
CA LEU A 146 -8.38 -3.88 -16.80
C LEU A 146 -9.72 -4.03 -16.08
N THR A 147 -10.21 -2.97 -15.42
CA THR A 147 -11.63 -2.93 -15.03
C THR A 147 -12.52 -2.94 -16.29
N ALA A 148 -13.82 -3.23 -16.12
CA ALA A 148 -14.82 -3.09 -17.20
C ALA A 148 -14.86 -1.68 -17.83
N GLY A 149 -14.26 -0.66 -17.18
CA GLY A 149 -14.07 0.69 -17.69
C GLY A 149 -12.71 0.97 -18.34
N GLY A 150 -11.86 -0.04 -18.56
CA GLY A 150 -10.60 0.09 -19.28
C GLY A 150 -9.42 0.68 -18.49
N MET A 151 -9.50 0.78 -17.16
CA MET A 151 -8.36 1.19 -16.33
C MET A 151 -7.58 -0.01 -15.81
N ALA A 152 -6.26 -0.01 -16.01
CA ALA A 152 -5.36 -0.99 -15.42
C ALA A 152 -5.30 -0.78 -13.89
N VAL A 153 -5.72 -1.80 -13.14
CA VAL A 153 -5.69 -1.81 -11.67
C VAL A 153 -4.29 -2.23 -11.24
N CYS A 154 -3.66 -1.41 -10.40
CA CYS A 154 -2.46 -1.84 -9.68
C CYS A 154 -2.90 -2.84 -8.60
N VAL A 155 -2.19 -3.96 -8.46
CA VAL A 155 -2.29 -4.80 -7.27
C VAL A 155 -2.00 -3.89 -6.05
N PRO A 156 -2.66 -4.07 -4.88
CA PRO A 156 -2.48 -3.19 -3.71
C PRO A 156 -1.03 -3.09 -3.18
N ASP A 157 -0.10 -3.86 -3.73
CA ASP A 157 1.30 -3.87 -3.35
C ASP A 157 1.95 -2.51 -3.64
N VAL A 158 2.61 -1.98 -2.60
CA VAL A 158 3.47 -0.81 -2.69
C VAL A 158 4.90 -1.29 -2.84
N TYR A 159 5.56 -0.88 -3.92
CA TYR A 159 6.97 -1.15 -4.16
C TYR A 159 7.80 0.09 -3.81
N ALA A 160 9.02 -0.18 -3.35
CA ALA A 160 9.94 0.84 -2.88
C ALA A 160 11.36 0.59 -3.40
N SER A 161 12.06 1.68 -3.70
CA SER A 161 13.52 1.71 -3.78
C SER A 161 14.15 1.45 -2.41
N GLU A 162 15.46 1.22 -2.36
CA GLU A 162 16.21 1.03 -1.11
C GLU A 162 16.10 2.22 -0.14
N ALA A 163 16.12 3.46 -0.66
CA ALA A 163 16.01 4.66 0.15
C ALA A 163 14.62 4.78 0.79
N ALA A 164 13.56 4.56 0.01
CA ALA A 164 12.18 4.55 0.50
C ALA A 164 11.92 3.40 1.48
N ALA A 165 12.43 2.20 1.18
CA ALA A 165 12.34 1.05 2.08
C ALA A 165 13.00 1.33 3.44
N THR A 166 14.17 1.97 3.43
CA THR A 166 14.88 2.36 4.66
C THR A 166 14.08 3.41 5.44
N ALA A 167 13.47 4.38 4.76
CA ALA A 167 12.60 5.36 5.39
C ALA A 167 11.40 4.70 6.07
N VAL A 168 10.70 3.78 5.39
CA VAL A 168 9.58 3.01 5.95
C VAL A 168 10.03 2.20 7.17
N MET A 169 11.12 1.46 7.06
CA MET A 169 11.63 0.63 8.17
C MET A 169 12.02 1.48 9.39
N ARG A 170 12.56 2.69 9.19
CA ARG A 170 12.91 3.61 10.27
C ARG A 170 11.69 4.08 11.06
N VAL A 171 10.60 4.42 10.38
CA VAL A 171 9.44 5.09 11.01
C VAL A 171 8.31 4.14 11.38
N ALA A 172 8.22 3.00 10.69
CA ALA A 172 7.13 2.06 10.79
C ALA A 172 7.59 0.59 10.83
N GLY A 173 8.89 0.29 10.96
CA GLY A 173 9.46 -1.07 10.83
C GLY A 173 8.92 -2.14 11.80
N LYS A 174 8.23 -1.72 12.87
CA LYS A 174 7.50 -2.64 13.76
C LYS A 174 6.21 -3.17 13.12
N PHE A 175 5.60 -2.38 12.24
CA PHE A 175 4.28 -2.63 11.65
C PHE A 175 4.36 -2.91 10.15
N LEU A 176 5.31 -2.29 9.43
CA LEU A 176 5.60 -2.52 8.02
C LEU A 176 6.97 -3.18 7.84
N ARG A 177 7.09 -4.08 6.87
CA ARG A 177 8.35 -4.68 6.43
C ARG A 177 8.62 -4.31 4.99
N ALA A 178 9.87 -3.98 4.69
CA ALA A 178 10.38 -3.94 3.33
C ALA A 178 11.00 -5.30 2.98
N VAL A 179 10.31 -6.09 2.17
CA VAL A 179 10.76 -7.42 1.73
C VAL A 179 11.45 -7.26 0.38
N ARG A 180 12.74 -7.57 0.30
CA ARG A 180 13.46 -7.50 -0.97
C ARG A 180 12.84 -8.48 -1.98
N VAL A 181 12.48 -7.96 -3.15
CA VAL A 181 12.00 -8.77 -4.26
C VAL A 181 13.22 -9.43 -4.93
N PRO A 182 13.20 -10.76 -5.15
CA PRO A 182 14.26 -11.46 -5.88
C PRO A 182 14.49 -10.90 -7.29
N THR A 183 15.68 -11.18 -7.83
CA THR A 183 16.02 -10.84 -9.22
C THR A 183 16.41 -12.08 -10.02
N VAL A 184 15.95 -12.17 -11.26
CA VAL A 184 16.30 -13.22 -12.23
C VAL A 184 17.20 -12.69 -13.34
#